data_AF-A0A3D0MFK7-F1
#
_entry.id   AF-A0A3D0MFK7-F1
#
_cell.length_a   1.000
_cell.length_b   1.000
_cell.length_c   1.000
_cell.angle_alpha   90.00
_cell.angle_beta   90.00
_cell.angle_gamma   90.00
#
_symmetry.space_group_name_H-M   'P 1'
#
loop_
_entity.id
_entity.type
_entity.pdbx_description
1 polymer ?
#
loop_
_entity_poly.entity_id
_entity_poly.type
_entity_poly.pdbx_seq_one_letter_code
_entity_poly.pdbx_strand_id
1 'polypeptide(L)'
;MERKSVQAIVQTEETFDHPNLSQYGISDATKIYYNPSYELLFEHETDPALEGYERAVLTESDAVSVNTGEFTGRSPKDKYLVKDDSTRDTVWWSDQGANDNKPIGEVVWLELKNLVTEQLSGKTLYVVDAYCGANEDTRLSVRFITEVAWQAHFVKNMFIRPTLEQLKNFEPDFVVMNGAKCTNPNWGKQGLNSENFIAFNLTERIQLIGGTWYGGEMKKGMFSMMNYLLPLQDIASMHCSANIGNDGSTAIFFGLSGTGKTTLSTDPERALIGDDEHGWDDNGVFNFEGGCYAKTINLSKENEPDIYHAIRRDALLENVSVDETGKIDYSDNSRTENTRVSYPIYHIDNIVKPASRGGHAKQVIFLTADAFGVLPPVSKLTHDQTQYHFLSGFTAKLAGTERGVTEPTPTFSSCFGAAFLSLHPSRYAEVLVKRMDAAGSSAYLVNTGWNGTGQRISIKATRAIIHAILNGTIDHADMHELPYFNLAIPSKVPDVDDGILDPRDTYTDPAEWDEKARHLAALFIKNFEKFTDDPRAAALVAAGPKL
;
A
#
# COMPACT_ATOMS: atom_id res chain seq x y z
N MET A 1 51.99 3.35 7.96
CA MET A 1 51.85 4.01 6.65
C MET A 1 50.35 4.21 6.46
N GLU A 2 49.83 5.28 7.03
CA GLU A 2 48.39 5.59 7.08
C GLU A 2 47.91 6.04 5.70
N ARG A 3 46.98 5.28 5.10
CA ARG A 3 46.25 5.74 3.92
C ARG A 3 45.14 6.67 4.41
N LYS A 4 45.33 7.97 4.24
CA LYS A 4 44.25 8.95 4.30
C LYS A 4 43.29 8.66 3.14
N SER A 5 42.07 8.24 3.47
CA SER A 5 40.94 8.17 2.54
C SER A 5 40.58 9.57 2.08
N VAL A 6 40.68 9.82 0.78
CA VAL A 6 40.31 11.09 0.14
C VAL A 6 38.80 11.06 -0.09
N GLN A 7 38.04 11.82 0.69
CA GLN A 7 36.64 12.13 0.39
C GLN A 7 36.61 13.11 -0.80
N ALA A 8 36.12 12.68 -1.95
CA ALA A 8 35.77 13.56 -3.06
C ALA A 8 34.33 14.05 -2.84
N ILE A 9 34.20 15.14 -2.08
CA ILE A 9 32.94 15.82 -1.79
C ILE A 9 32.57 16.69 -3.00
N VAL A 10 31.37 16.55 -3.54
CA VAL A 10 30.79 17.51 -4.48
C VAL A 10 29.48 18.04 -3.90
N GLN A 11 29.38 19.36 -3.93
CA GLN A 11 28.48 20.25 -3.21
C GLN A 11 26.98 20.04 -3.50
N THR A 12 26.18 20.08 -2.44
CA THR A 12 24.91 20.85 -2.43
C THR A 12 25.17 22.12 -1.60
N GLU A 13 24.43 23.21 -1.84
CA GLU A 13 24.71 24.56 -1.33
C GLU A 13 24.63 24.76 0.20
N GLU A 14 24.40 23.70 1.00
CA GLU A 14 24.58 23.74 2.46
C GLU A 14 25.32 22.48 2.93
N THR A 15 26.44 22.68 3.64
CA THR A 15 27.31 21.60 4.13
C THR A 15 26.68 20.91 5.33
N PHE A 16 25.94 19.82 5.09
CA PHE A 16 25.57 18.86 6.13
C PHE A 16 26.73 17.87 6.35
N ASP A 17 26.99 17.46 7.59
CA ASP A 17 27.86 16.31 7.84
C ASP A 17 27.21 15.07 7.22
N HIS A 18 27.85 14.50 6.19
CA HIS A 18 27.31 13.33 5.52
C HIS A 18 27.19 12.14 6.49
N PRO A 19 26.13 11.32 6.36
CA PRO A 19 25.92 10.21 7.27
C PRO A 19 27.07 9.19 7.17
N ASN A 20 27.61 8.77 8.31
CA ASN A 20 28.63 7.74 8.36
C ASN A 20 28.00 6.37 8.06
N LEU A 21 28.19 5.85 6.84
CA LEU A 21 27.61 4.57 6.41
C LEU A 21 28.37 3.34 6.90
N SER A 22 29.59 3.50 7.44
CA SER A 22 30.40 2.36 7.93
C SER A 22 29.75 1.64 9.11
N GLN A 23 28.90 2.32 9.88
CA GLN A 23 28.11 1.73 10.95
C GLN A 23 27.13 0.65 10.44
N TYR A 24 26.75 0.71 9.15
CA TYR A 24 25.86 -0.26 8.51
C TYR A 24 26.64 -1.38 7.79
N GLY A 25 27.97 -1.33 7.78
CA GLY A 25 28.83 -2.27 7.07
C GLY A 25 29.20 -1.84 5.64
N ILE A 26 28.81 -0.62 5.21
CA ILE A 26 29.15 -0.09 3.89
C ILE A 26 30.49 0.64 3.98
N SER A 27 31.48 0.19 3.21
CA SER A 27 32.82 0.78 3.17
C SER A 27 33.13 1.46 1.83
N ASP A 28 34.06 2.41 1.87
CA ASP A 28 34.67 3.01 0.67
C ASP A 28 33.68 3.59 -0.36
N ALA A 29 32.52 4.11 0.07
CA ALA A 29 31.61 4.82 -0.83
C ALA A 29 32.36 5.95 -1.56
N THR A 30 32.34 5.91 -2.90
CA THR A 30 33.13 6.83 -3.71
C THR A 30 32.57 8.24 -3.69
N LYS A 31 31.23 8.35 -3.61
CA LYS A 31 30.48 9.60 -3.52
C LYS A 31 29.13 9.34 -2.86
N ILE A 32 28.66 10.29 -2.06
CA ILE A 32 27.33 10.25 -1.42
C ILE A 32 26.54 11.47 -1.88
N TYR A 33 25.40 11.24 -2.52
CA TYR A 33 24.39 12.25 -2.77
C TYR A 33 23.34 12.19 -1.65
N TYR A 34 23.45 13.12 -0.70
CA TYR A 34 22.56 13.18 0.46
C TYR A 34 21.35 14.07 0.18
N ASN A 35 20.15 13.54 0.43
CA ASN A 35 18.85 14.18 0.21
C ASN A 35 18.77 14.95 -1.13
N PRO A 36 19.08 14.30 -2.27
CA PRO A 36 19.18 14.96 -3.57
C PRO A 36 17.90 15.73 -3.92
N SER A 37 18.05 16.88 -4.59
CA SER A 37 16.93 17.64 -5.15
C SER A 37 16.26 16.86 -6.28
N TYR A 38 15.03 17.23 -6.62
CA TYR A 38 14.37 16.66 -7.79
C TYR A 38 15.12 16.95 -9.10
N GLU A 39 15.71 18.13 -9.23
CA GLU A 39 16.53 18.47 -10.40
C GLU A 39 17.75 17.55 -10.52
N LEU A 40 18.50 17.33 -9.43
CA LEU A 40 19.66 16.44 -9.45
C LEU A 40 19.27 14.99 -9.76
N LEU A 41 18.13 14.52 -9.22
CA LEU A 41 17.59 13.21 -9.53
C LEU A 41 17.26 13.11 -11.02
N PHE A 42 16.57 14.10 -11.58
CA PHE A 42 16.24 14.15 -12.99
C PHE A 42 17.50 14.12 -13.88
N GLU A 43 18.51 14.93 -13.58
CA GLU A 43 19.78 14.97 -14.30
C GLU A 43 20.45 13.58 -14.31
N HIS A 44 20.48 12.90 -13.17
CA HIS A 44 21.09 11.59 -13.06
C HIS A 44 20.26 10.48 -13.72
N GLU A 45 18.93 10.54 -13.62
CA GLU A 45 18.01 9.56 -14.24
C GLU A 45 18.02 9.61 -15.77
N THR A 46 18.34 10.79 -16.32
CA THR A 46 18.41 11.03 -17.77
C THR A 46 19.83 10.99 -18.33
N ASP A 47 20.83 10.58 -17.54
CA ASP A 47 22.20 10.41 -18.00
C ASP A 47 22.27 9.32 -19.11
N PRO A 48 22.75 9.66 -20.32
CA PRO A 48 22.84 8.73 -21.43
C PRO A 48 23.81 7.57 -21.19
N ALA A 49 24.66 7.62 -20.16
CA ALA A 49 25.56 6.53 -19.76
C ALA A 49 24.85 5.42 -18.95
N LEU A 50 23.62 5.62 -18.50
CA LEU A 50 22.87 4.60 -17.76
C LEU A 50 22.43 3.46 -18.68
N GLU A 51 22.54 2.23 -18.15
CA GLU A 51 22.19 1.00 -18.85
C GLU A 51 21.17 0.16 -18.04
N GLY A 52 20.55 -0.82 -18.70
CA GLY A 52 19.64 -1.76 -18.04
C GLY A 52 18.47 -1.08 -17.33
N TYR A 53 18.20 -1.50 -16.09
CA TYR A 53 17.08 -1.03 -15.26
C TYR A 53 17.36 0.29 -14.52
N GLU A 54 18.56 0.87 -14.68
CA GLU A 54 18.87 2.18 -14.11
C GLU A 54 18.37 3.32 -14.99
N ARG A 55 18.31 3.07 -16.30
CA ARG A 55 17.98 4.07 -17.31
C ARG A 55 16.50 4.45 -17.24
N ALA A 56 16.25 5.75 -17.17
CA ALA A 56 14.92 6.31 -17.38
C ALA A 56 14.76 6.84 -18.81
N VAL A 57 13.50 6.96 -19.24
CA VAL A 57 13.10 7.58 -20.51
C VAL A 57 12.22 8.78 -20.21
N LEU A 58 12.51 9.92 -20.83
CA LEU A 58 11.67 11.11 -20.73
C LEU A 58 10.38 10.92 -21.54
N THR A 59 9.25 11.30 -20.96
CA THR A 59 7.92 11.15 -21.59
C THR A 59 7.35 12.50 -22.05
N GLU A 60 6.27 12.46 -22.82
CA GLU A 60 5.52 13.64 -23.29
C GLU A 60 4.94 14.50 -22.14
N SER A 61 4.83 13.92 -20.94
CA SER A 61 4.37 14.62 -19.74
C SER A 61 5.50 15.31 -18.98
N ASP A 62 6.75 15.19 -19.45
CA ASP A 62 7.97 15.65 -18.75
C ASP A 62 8.29 14.85 -17.47
N ALA A 63 7.51 13.81 -17.18
CA ALA A 63 7.85 12.78 -16.19
C ALA A 63 8.86 11.78 -16.80
N VAL A 64 9.68 11.18 -15.93
CA VAL A 64 10.56 10.07 -16.30
C VAL A 64 9.85 8.72 -16.15
N SER A 65 10.21 7.75 -16.98
CA SER A 65 9.69 6.38 -16.93
C SER A 65 10.82 5.35 -16.84
N VAL A 66 10.70 4.42 -15.91
CA VAL A 66 11.67 3.34 -15.67
C VAL A 66 11.06 1.96 -15.90
N ASN A 67 11.93 0.97 -16.13
CA ASN A 67 11.55 -0.44 -16.25
C ASN A 67 12.20 -1.25 -15.12
N THR A 68 11.39 -2.04 -14.41
CA THR A 68 11.85 -2.86 -13.27
C THR A 68 12.05 -4.34 -13.63
N GLY A 69 12.15 -4.64 -14.93
CA GLY A 69 12.42 -5.96 -15.46
C GLY A 69 11.26 -6.93 -15.21
N GLU A 70 11.59 -8.13 -14.74
CA GLU A 70 10.58 -9.14 -14.39
C GLU A 70 9.84 -8.80 -13.08
N PHE A 71 10.36 -7.87 -12.28
CA PHE A 71 9.80 -7.49 -10.98
C PHE A 71 8.80 -6.36 -11.14
N THR A 72 7.66 -6.66 -11.75
CA THR A 72 6.57 -5.69 -12.01
C THR A 72 5.54 -5.62 -10.88
N GLY A 73 5.83 -6.22 -9.73
CA GLY A 73 4.97 -6.31 -8.56
C GLY A 73 5.70 -6.90 -7.36
N ARG A 74 5.00 -7.01 -6.23
CA ARG A 74 5.59 -7.52 -4.98
C ARG A 74 6.00 -8.99 -5.08
N SER A 75 6.98 -9.36 -4.26
CA SER A 75 7.48 -10.73 -4.09
C SER A 75 7.20 -11.27 -2.67
N PRO A 76 5.93 -11.51 -2.28
CA PRO A 76 5.59 -11.94 -0.92
C PRO A 76 6.27 -13.26 -0.52
N LYS A 77 6.53 -14.15 -1.48
CA LYS A 77 7.27 -15.40 -1.27
C LYS A 77 8.74 -15.20 -0.91
N ASP A 78 9.30 -14.01 -1.13
CA ASP A 78 10.68 -13.65 -0.80
C ASP A 78 10.76 -12.68 0.42
N LYS A 79 9.65 -12.44 1.12
CA LYS A 79 9.59 -11.66 2.38
C LYS A 79 10.01 -12.51 3.59
N TYR A 80 10.98 -12.03 4.38
CA TYR A 80 11.48 -12.71 5.58
C TYR A 80 11.68 -11.76 6.76
N LEU A 81 11.49 -12.26 7.98
CA LEU A 81 11.77 -11.51 9.21
C LEU A 81 12.69 -12.34 10.12
N VAL A 82 13.66 -11.68 10.75
CA VAL A 82 14.52 -12.32 11.75
C VAL A 82 13.68 -12.70 12.97
N LYS A 83 13.72 -13.99 13.34
CA LYS A 83 13.07 -14.52 14.54
C LYS A 83 14.07 -14.53 15.69
N ASP A 84 14.10 -13.44 16.44
CA ASP A 84 14.95 -13.22 17.62
C ASP A 84 14.08 -12.85 18.83
N ASP A 85 14.69 -12.50 19.96
CA ASP A 85 13.95 -12.19 21.19
C ASP A 85 13.04 -10.95 21.06
N SER A 86 13.26 -10.06 20.10
CA SER A 86 12.43 -8.89 19.86
C SER A 86 11.14 -9.19 19.08
N THR A 87 11.12 -10.30 18.32
CA THR A 87 10.04 -10.65 17.40
C THR A 87 9.36 -11.99 17.71
N ARG A 88 10.02 -12.87 18.45
CA ARG A 88 9.62 -14.28 18.66
C ARG A 88 8.17 -14.43 19.10
N ASP A 89 7.74 -13.62 20.06
CA ASP A 89 6.46 -13.77 20.74
C ASP A 89 5.41 -12.72 20.33
N THR A 90 5.78 -11.80 19.42
CA THR A 90 4.94 -10.66 19.02
C THR A 90 4.55 -10.69 17.55
N VAL A 91 5.45 -11.13 16.66
CA VAL A 91 5.16 -11.24 15.22
C VAL A 91 4.22 -12.42 14.97
N TRP A 92 3.23 -12.21 14.10
CA TRP A 92 2.40 -13.27 13.57
C TRP A 92 3.18 -14.06 12.52
N TRP A 93 3.77 -15.17 12.93
CA TRP A 93 4.65 -15.97 12.09
C TRP A 93 3.87 -16.82 11.08
N SER A 94 4.49 -17.11 9.94
CA SER A 94 3.87 -17.94 8.88
C SER A 94 3.66 -19.41 9.28
N ASP A 95 4.24 -19.86 10.39
CA ASP A 95 4.01 -21.18 10.99
C ASP A 95 2.79 -21.19 11.94
N GLN A 96 2.22 -20.02 12.27
CA GLN A 96 1.03 -19.84 13.09
C GLN A 96 -0.24 -19.57 12.27
N GLY A 97 -0.13 -19.51 10.94
CA GLY A 97 -1.25 -19.25 10.04
C GLY A 97 -0.78 -18.86 8.64
N ALA A 98 -1.70 -18.82 7.68
CA ALA A 98 -1.38 -18.43 6.30
C ALA A 98 -1.06 -16.92 6.21
N ASN A 99 0.22 -16.57 6.20
CA ASN A 99 0.75 -15.22 6.00
C ASN A 99 2.18 -15.26 5.40
N ASP A 100 2.73 -14.08 5.10
CA ASP A 100 4.03 -13.95 4.43
C ASP A 100 5.22 -13.74 5.38
N ASN A 101 5.02 -13.74 6.70
CA ASN A 101 6.05 -13.45 7.71
C ASN A 101 6.91 -14.68 7.99
N LYS A 102 7.76 -15.04 7.02
CA LYS A 102 8.62 -16.23 7.09
C LYS A 102 9.83 -15.97 8.00
N PRO A 103 10.12 -16.85 8.97
CA PRO A 103 11.25 -16.67 9.88
C PRO A 103 12.58 -16.97 9.20
N ILE A 104 13.59 -16.16 9.48
CA ILE A 104 15.01 -16.47 9.25
C ILE A 104 15.80 -16.33 10.56
N GLY A 105 16.90 -17.06 10.66
CA GLY A 105 17.84 -16.94 11.78
C GLY A 105 18.90 -15.87 11.54
N GLU A 106 19.61 -15.50 12.60
CA GLU A 106 20.65 -14.47 12.59
C GLU A 106 21.78 -14.76 11.58
N VAL A 107 22.20 -16.02 11.43
CA VAL A 107 23.24 -16.41 10.46
C VAL A 107 22.83 -16.07 9.03
N VAL A 108 21.61 -16.42 8.64
CA VAL A 108 21.10 -16.12 7.29
C VAL A 108 20.98 -14.61 7.11
N TRP A 109 20.48 -13.90 8.12
CA TRP A 109 20.43 -12.44 8.09
C TRP A 109 21.79 -11.79 7.86
N LEU A 110 22.82 -12.21 8.59
CA LEU A 110 24.18 -11.68 8.44
C LEU A 110 24.74 -11.95 7.03
N GLU A 111 24.49 -13.14 6.47
CA GLU A 111 24.89 -13.46 5.09
C GLU A 111 24.17 -12.56 4.07
N LEU A 112 22.86 -12.33 4.22
CA LEU A 112 22.10 -11.43 3.36
C LEU A 112 22.56 -9.97 3.50
N LYS A 113 22.83 -9.52 4.73
CA LYS A 113 23.34 -8.18 5.02
C LYS A 113 24.68 -7.96 4.34
N ASN A 114 25.60 -8.93 4.45
CA ASN A 114 26.91 -8.86 3.82
C ASN A 114 26.80 -8.71 2.30
N LEU A 115 25.92 -9.46 1.63
CA LEU A 115 25.69 -9.34 0.18
C LEU A 115 25.30 -7.91 -0.22
N VAL A 116 24.35 -7.31 0.51
CA VAL A 116 23.89 -5.94 0.22
C VAL A 116 24.97 -4.91 0.53
N THR A 117 25.67 -5.04 1.66
CA THR A 117 26.72 -4.08 2.02
C THR A 117 27.93 -4.18 1.10
N GLU A 118 28.30 -5.37 0.63
CA GLU A 118 29.35 -5.56 -0.38
C GLU A 118 28.94 -4.93 -1.71
N GLN A 119 27.68 -5.11 -2.13
CA GLN A 119 27.14 -4.51 -3.35
C GLN A 119 27.21 -2.97 -3.32
N LEU A 120 26.84 -2.37 -2.19
CA LEU A 120 26.80 -0.92 -2.01
C LEU A 120 28.19 -0.30 -1.71
N SER A 121 29.16 -1.09 -1.28
CA SER A 121 30.51 -0.63 -0.98
C SER A 121 31.29 -0.27 -2.25
N GLY A 122 32.14 0.75 -2.19
CA GLY A 122 32.92 1.18 -3.36
C GLY A 122 32.10 1.86 -4.47
N LYS A 123 30.83 2.23 -4.20
CA LYS A 123 29.91 2.83 -5.19
C LYS A 123 29.60 4.30 -4.90
N THR A 124 29.04 4.95 -5.91
CA THR A 124 28.28 6.19 -5.72
C THR A 124 26.93 5.82 -5.12
N LEU A 125 26.55 6.46 -4.03
CA LEU A 125 25.34 6.17 -3.29
C LEU A 125 24.43 7.39 -3.20
N TYR A 126 23.13 7.13 -3.20
CA TYR A 126 22.08 8.08 -2.85
C TYR A 126 21.58 7.73 -1.46
N VAL A 127 21.55 8.74 -0.59
CA VAL A 127 21.03 8.59 0.78
C VAL A 127 19.89 9.57 0.95
N VAL A 128 18.71 9.06 1.28
CA VAL A 128 17.50 9.86 1.51
C VAL A 128 17.02 9.63 2.93
N ASP A 129 17.05 10.68 3.74
CA ASP A 129 16.41 10.74 5.05
C ASP A 129 14.99 11.30 4.89
N ALA A 130 14.00 10.53 5.37
CA ALA A 130 12.59 10.85 5.28
C ALA A 130 11.79 10.34 6.49
N TYR A 131 10.53 10.77 6.61
CA TYR A 131 9.64 10.30 7.67
C TYR A 131 8.56 9.35 7.12
N CYS A 132 8.20 8.35 7.92
CA CYS A 132 7.02 7.50 7.72
C CYS A 132 6.05 7.75 8.88
N GLY A 133 4.94 8.44 8.60
CA GLY A 133 4.01 8.96 9.62
C GLY A 133 4.00 10.49 9.69
N ALA A 134 2.83 11.10 9.54
CA ALA A 134 2.68 12.57 9.61
C ALA A 134 2.69 13.14 11.03
N ASN A 135 2.50 12.31 12.05
CA ASN A 135 2.53 12.74 13.46
C ASN A 135 3.92 12.50 14.07
N GLU A 136 4.48 13.51 14.71
CA GLU A 136 5.88 13.49 15.16
C GLU A 136 6.15 12.53 16.32
N ASP A 137 5.13 12.22 17.11
CA ASP A 137 5.18 11.34 18.27
C ASP A 137 5.26 9.84 17.91
N THR A 138 4.85 9.49 16.70
CA THR A 138 4.63 8.11 16.26
C THR A 138 5.27 7.79 14.92
N ARG A 139 5.84 8.79 14.23
CA ARG A 139 6.57 8.59 12.96
C ARG A 139 7.88 7.83 13.16
N LEU A 140 8.28 7.11 12.13
CA LEU A 140 9.64 6.61 11.98
C LEU A 140 10.49 7.59 11.17
N SER A 141 11.68 7.87 11.66
CA SER A 141 12.76 8.49 10.89
C SER A 141 13.46 7.39 10.07
N VAL A 142 13.35 7.42 8.75
CA VAL A 142 13.85 6.36 7.87
C VAL A 142 14.99 6.87 6.99
N ARG A 143 16.11 6.14 6.98
CA ARG A 143 17.23 6.38 6.05
C ARG A 143 17.23 5.33 4.95
N PHE A 144 17.08 5.77 3.71
CA PHE A 144 17.19 4.92 2.52
C PHE A 144 18.58 5.03 1.91
N ILE A 145 19.17 3.91 1.51
CA ILE A 145 20.48 3.84 0.86
C ILE A 145 20.33 3.05 -0.43
N THR A 146 20.64 3.68 -1.56
CA THR A 146 20.55 3.08 -2.90
C THR A 146 21.79 3.43 -3.72
N GLU A 147 22.11 2.62 -4.74
CA GLU A 147 23.12 2.99 -5.77
C GLU A 147 22.49 3.51 -7.07
N VAL A 148 21.15 3.58 -7.13
CA VAL A 148 20.37 3.95 -8.32
C VAL A 148 19.54 5.20 -8.05
N ALA A 149 19.63 6.21 -8.93
CA ALA A 149 18.99 7.51 -8.75
C ALA A 149 17.47 7.42 -8.65
N TRP A 150 16.82 6.71 -9.58
CA TRP A 150 15.36 6.61 -9.59
C TRP A 150 14.80 5.94 -8.33
N GLN A 151 15.55 5.03 -7.69
CA GLN A 151 15.13 4.43 -6.42
C GLN A 151 15.11 5.46 -5.29
N ALA A 152 16.08 6.39 -5.28
CA ALA A 152 16.09 7.52 -4.36
C ALA A 152 14.95 8.52 -4.65
N HIS A 153 14.65 8.76 -5.93
CA HIS A 153 13.48 9.54 -6.34
C HIS A 153 12.16 8.90 -5.86
N PHE A 154 12.00 7.59 -6.04
CA PHE A 154 10.82 6.87 -5.56
C PHE A 154 10.58 7.12 -4.07
N VAL A 155 11.59 6.96 -3.22
CA VAL A 155 11.41 7.18 -1.77
C VAL A 155 11.25 8.66 -1.42
N LYS A 156 11.84 9.58 -2.20
CA LYS A 156 11.61 11.03 -2.06
C LYS A 156 10.14 11.40 -2.37
N ASN A 157 9.52 10.72 -3.33
CA ASN A 157 8.10 10.85 -3.62
C ASN A 157 7.24 10.26 -2.51
N MET A 158 7.50 9.01 -2.14
CA MET A 158 6.62 8.22 -1.29
C MET A 158 6.68 8.58 0.19
N PHE A 159 7.81 9.01 0.72
CA PHE A 159 7.95 9.33 2.14
C PHE A 159 7.86 10.84 2.40
N ILE A 160 7.55 11.19 3.65
CA ILE A 160 7.40 12.60 4.05
C ILE A 160 8.78 13.24 4.08
N ARG A 161 8.95 14.28 3.26
CA ARG A 161 10.22 15.00 3.09
C ARG A 161 10.47 15.91 4.31
N PRO A 162 11.57 15.72 5.05
CA PRO A 162 11.93 16.60 6.16
C PRO A 162 12.31 17.99 5.65
N THR A 163 12.11 19.01 6.48
CA THR A 163 12.68 20.34 6.26
C THR A 163 14.20 20.33 6.46
N LEU A 164 14.91 21.32 5.92
CA LEU A 164 16.36 21.46 6.12
C LEU A 164 16.75 21.51 7.61
N GLU A 165 15.91 22.12 8.46
CA GLU A 165 16.15 22.17 9.91
C GLU A 165 16.00 20.79 10.56
N GLN A 166 14.99 20.03 10.15
CA GLN A 166 14.80 18.64 10.61
C GLN A 166 15.95 17.72 10.19
N LEU A 167 16.59 17.97 9.04
CA LEU A 167 17.73 17.19 8.57
C LEU A 167 19.00 17.38 9.40
N LYS A 168 19.20 18.56 10.02
CA LYS A 168 20.42 18.86 10.80
C LYS A 168 20.65 17.88 11.96
N ASN A 169 19.58 17.40 12.58
CA ASN A 169 19.61 16.50 13.73
C ASN A 169 18.88 15.18 13.42
N PHE A 170 18.88 14.73 12.16
CA PHE A 170 18.15 13.54 11.76
C PHE A 170 18.87 12.28 12.24
N GLU A 171 18.22 11.53 13.14
CA GLU A 171 18.66 10.21 13.58
C GLU A 171 17.68 9.15 13.05
N PRO A 172 18.13 8.18 12.25
CA PRO A 172 17.24 7.17 11.70
C PRO A 172 16.81 6.16 12.78
N ASP A 173 15.50 5.99 12.92
CA ASP A 173 14.89 4.87 13.64
C ASP A 173 14.99 3.57 12.86
N PHE A 174 15.01 3.63 11.52
CA PHE A 174 15.08 2.47 10.65
C PHE A 174 15.93 2.77 9.40
N VAL A 175 16.62 1.77 8.89
CA VAL A 175 17.44 1.89 7.68
C VAL A 175 16.97 0.90 6.61
N VAL A 176 16.82 1.38 5.38
CA VAL A 176 16.45 0.55 4.23
C VAL A 176 17.62 0.55 3.24
N MET A 177 18.24 -0.60 3.05
CA MET A 177 19.34 -0.78 2.10
C MET A 177 18.84 -1.51 0.85
N ASN A 178 18.84 -0.82 -0.28
CA ASN A 178 18.41 -1.36 -1.55
C ASN A 178 19.61 -1.80 -2.39
N GLY A 179 19.91 -3.09 -2.35
CA GLY A 179 20.92 -3.77 -3.16
C GLY A 179 20.30 -4.58 -4.29
N ALA A 180 19.31 -4.04 -5.02
CA ALA A 180 18.60 -4.75 -6.10
C ALA A 180 19.52 -5.43 -7.14
N LYS A 181 20.77 -4.98 -7.29
CA LYS A 181 21.77 -5.57 -8.19
C LYS A 181 22.42 -6.86 -7.67
N CYS A 182 22.37 -7.13 -6.37
CA CYS A 182 22.88 -8.38 -5.81
C CYS A 182 21.76 -9.42 -5.71
N THR A 183 22.13 -10.69 -5.79
CA THR A 183 21.25 -11.82 -5.48
C THR A 183 21.96 -12.74 -4.49
N ASN A 184 21.21 -13.64 -3.85
CA ASN A 184 21.75 -14.62 -2.92
C ASN A 184 21.98 -15.97 -3.61
N PRO A 185 23.22 -16.36 -3.94
CA PRO A 185 23.50 -17.63 -4.60
C PRO A 185 23.32 -18.86 -3.69
N ASN A 186 23.23 -18.67 -2.38
CA ASN A 186 23.11 -19.75 -1.39
C ASN A 186 21.66 -20.02 -0.96
N TRP A 187 20.68 -19.36 -1.57
CA TRP A 187 19.26 -19.41 -1.19
C TRP A 187 18.73 -20.83 -0.94
N GLY A 188 19.05 -21.77 -1.84
CA GLY A 188 18.58 -23.16 -1.72
C GLY A 188 19.19 -23.92 -0.54
N LYS A 189 20.43 -23.60 -0.15
CA LYS A 189 21.07 -24.19 1.04
C LYS A 189 20.53 -23.61 2.34
N GLN A 190 20.10 -22.35 2.30
CA GLN A 190 19.53 -21.63 3.44
C GLN A 190 18.02 -21.88 3.61
N GLY A 191 17.38 -22.58 2.66
CA GLY A 191 15.95 -22.85 2.70
C GLY A 191 15.07 -21.66 2.35
N LEU A 192 15.61 -20.66 1.63
CA LEU A 192 14.84 -19.55 1.10
C LEU A 192 14.09 -19.97 -0.18
N ASN A 193 13.11 -19.16 -0.59
CA ASN A 193 12.28 -19.38 -1.77
C ASN A 193 13.02 -19.16 -3.10
N SER A 194 13.86 -18.12 -3.19
CA SER A 194 14.60 -17.78 -4.40
C SER A 194 15.89 -17.03 -4.08
N GLU A 195 16.66 -16.67 -5.11
CA GLU A 195 17.83 -15.81 -4.97
C GLU A 195 17.51 -14.36 -4.55
N ASN A 196 16.24 -13.97 -4.63
CA ASN A 196 15.74 -12.66 -4.21
C ASN A 196 15.36 -12.67 -2.74
N PHE A 197 15.45 -11.51 -2.08
CA PHE A 197 15.06 -11.39 -0.69
C PHE A 197 14.61 -9.98 -0.33
N ILE A 198 13.56 -9.91 0.49
CA ILE A 198 13.12 -8.72 1.20
C ILE A 198 13.12 -9.09 2.68
N ALA A 199 14.20 -8.77 3.38
CA ALA A 199 14.46 -9.23 4.74
C ALA A 199 14.39 -8.08 5.75
N PHE A 200 13.80 -8.33 6.92
CA PHE A 200 13.67 -7.36 8.01
C PHE A 200 14.31 -7.89 9.30
N ASN A 201 15.05 -7.03 9.98
CA ASN A 201 15.54 -7.26 11.34
C ASN A 201 15.12 -6.11 12.25
N LEU A 202 14.28 -6.40 13.24
CA LEU A 202 13.73 -5.38 14.14
C LEU A 202 14.68 -5.05 15.31
N THR A 203 15.62 -5.93 15.63
CA THR A 203 16.70 -5.64 16.59
C THR A 203 17.69 -4.64 16.01
N GLU A 204 18.15 -4.87 14.78
CA GLU A 204 19.03 -3.93 14.07
C GLU A 204 18.28 -2.75 13.45
N ARG A 205 16.95 -2.85 13.31
CA ARG A 205 16.08 -1.89 12.64
C ARG A 205 16.49 -1.63 11.19
N ILE A 206 16.69 -2.72 10.44
CA ILE A 206 17.14 -2.68 9.04
C ILE A 206 16.19 -3.49 8.15
N GLN A 207 15.89 -2.96 6.97
CA GLN A 207 15.34 -3.69 5.82
C GLN A 207 16.43 -3.86 4.76
N LEU A 208 16.50 -5.06 4.18
CA LEU A 208 17.34 -5.39 3.04
C LEU A 208 16.48 -5.75 1.83
N ILE A 209 16.85 -5.24 0.66
CA ILE A 209 16.24 -5.61 -0.62
C ILE A 209 17.35 -6.10 -1.56
N GLY A 210 17.20 -7.33 -2.07
CA GLY A 210 18.11 -7.95 -3.04
C GLY A 210 17.36 -8.58 -4.21
N GLY A 211 17.90 -8.43 -5.42
CA GLY A 211 17.41 -8.97 -6.69
C GLY A 211 16.23 -8.21 -7.29
N THR A 212 15.20 -7.93 -6.49
CA THR A 212 14.00 -7.24 -6.98
C THR A 212 14.24 -5.74 -7.18
N TRP A 213 13.79 -5.23 -8.33
CA TRP A 213 13.81 -3.80 -8.67
C TRP A 213 12.47 -3.11 -8.40
N TYR A 214 11.44 -3.81 -7.93
CA TYR A 214 10.12 -3.23 -7.76
C TYR A 214 10.11 -2.13 -6.68
N GLY A 215 9.76 -0.88 -7.03
CA GLY A 215 9.82 0.26 -6.10
C GLY A 215 8.93 0.05 -4.86
N GLY A 216 7.80 -0.63 -5.03
CA GLY A 216 6.85 -0.89 -3.95
C GLY A 216 7.41 -1.66 -2.74
N GLU A 217 8.53 -2.37 -2.87
CA GLU A 217 9.17 -3.07 -1.73
C GLU A 217 9.79 -2.09 -0.71
N MET A 218 10.25 -0.91 -1.16
CA MET A 218 10.76 0.14 -0.27
C MET A 218 9.64 0.80 0.53
N LYS A 219 8.45 0.96 -0.07
CA LYS A 219 7.26 1.51 0.59
C LYS A 219 6.65 0.49 1.57
N LYS A 220 6.28 -0.68 1.06
CA LYS A 220 5.50 -1.69 1.83
C LYS A 220 6.29 -2.36 2.95
N GLY A 221 7.62 -2.32 2.87
CA GLY A 221 8.46 -2.71 3.99
C GLY A 221 8.25 -1.83 5.22
N MET A 222 8.31 -0.51 5.06
CA MET A 222 8.04 0.43 6.15
C MET A 222 6.58 0.39 6.61
N PHE A 223 5.63 0.19 5.69
CA PHE A 223 4.25 -0.04 6.09
C PHE A 223 4.08 -1.27 7.00
N SER A 224 4.82 -2.35 6.72
CA SER A 224 4.83 -3.54 7.58
C SER A 224 5.39 -3.21 8.97
N MET A 225 6.39 -2.33 9.07
CA MET A 225 6.93 -1.87 10.36
C MET A 225 5.92 -1.01 11.12
N MET A 226 5.20 -0.10 10.43
CA MET A 226 4.10 0.67 11.04
C MET A 226 2.98 -0.25 11.52
N ASN A 227 2.63 -1.28 10.74
CA ASN A 227 1.68 -2.33 11.11
C ASN A 227 2.12 -3.16 12.32
N TYR A 228 3.42 -3.23 12.62
CA TYR A 228 3.92 -3.86 13.84
C TYR A 228 3.87 -2.90 15.03
N LEU A 229 4.40 -1.68 14.88
CA LEU A 229 4.63 -0.77 15.99
C LEU A 229 3.37 -0.05 16.49
N LEU A 230 2.51 0.42 15.59
CA LEU A 230 1.37 1.26 15.96
C LEU A 230 0.28 0.48 16.71
N PRO A 231 -0.14 -0.73 16.28
CA PRO A 231 -1.17 -1.44 17.02
C PRO A 231 -0.69 -1.91 18.39
N LEU A 232 0.62 -2.05 18.64
CA LEU A 232 1.16 -2.31 19.99
C LEU A 232 0.98 -1.09 20.92
N GLN A 233 0.76 0.09 20.36
CA GLN A 233 0.50 1.36 21.06
C GLN A 233 -0.99 1.75 21.01
N ASP A 234 -1.89 0.82 20.69
CA ASP A 234 -3.34 1.08 20.50
C ASP A 234 -3.65 2.11 19.39
N ILE A 235 -2.75 2.29 18.41
CA ILE A 235 -2.99 3.14 17.23
C ILE A 235 -3.32 2.24 16.05
N ALA A 236 -4.43 2.52 15.35
CA ALA A 236 -4.78 1.69 14.19
C ALA A 236 -3.77 1.96 13.08
N SER A 237 -3.31 0.91 12.41
CA SER A 237 -2.50 1.01 11.18
C SER A 237 -3.29 0.34 10.06
N MET A 238 -3.57 1.11 9.01
CA MET A 238 -4.67 0.83 8.09
C MET A 238 -4.20 0.88 6.64
N HIS A 239 -4.57 -0.13 5.85
CA HIS A 239 -4.38 -0.15 4.40
C HIS A 239 -5.62 0.43 3.73
N CYS A 240 -5.71 1.76 3.74
CA CYS A 240 -6.86 2.51 3.25
C CYS A 240 -6.41 3.78 2.53
N SER A 241 -7.27 4.35 1.68
CA SER A 241 -7.18 5.78 1.36
C SER A 241 -8.00 6.58 2.36
N ALA A 242 -7.76 7.89 2.45
CA ALA A 242 -8.54 8.78 3.31
C ALA A 242 -8.68 10.18 2.71
N ASN A 243 -9.84 10.80 2.92
CA ASN A 243 -10.11 12.19 2.54
C ASN A 243 -10.99 12.89 3.58
N ILE A 244 -11.07 14.22 3.50
CA ILE A 244 -11.84 15.07 4.41
C ILE A 244 -12.76 16.00 3.63
N GLY A 245 -14.02 16.08 4.06
CA GLY A 245 -14.99 17.02 3.50
C GLY A 245 -14.79 18.44 4.02
N ASN A 246 -15.43 19.41 3.37
CA ASN A 246 -15.42 20.82 3.80
C ASN A 246 -16.02 21.04 5.21
N ASP A 247 -16.85 20.10 5.68
CA ASP A 247 -17.42 20.07 7.02
C ASP A 247 -16.48 19.46 8.08
N GLY A 248 -15.26 19.03 7.68
CA GLY A 248 -14.30 18.35 8.53
C GLY A 248 -14.58 16.86 8.72
N SER A 249 -15.58 16.28 8.04
CA SER A 249 -15.87 14.84 8.12
C SER A 249 -14.76 14.05 7.43
N THR A 250 -14.07 13.18 8.17
CA THR A 250 -13.08 12.26 7.58
C THR A 250 -13.74 10.95 7.16
N ALA A 251 -13.33 10.42 6.02
CA ALA A 251 -13.71 9.09 5.56
C ALA A 251 -12.47 8.26 5.21
N ILE A 252 -12.55 6.96 5.45
CA ILE A 252 -11.49 6.00 5.13
C ILE A 252 -12.02 4.88 4.24
N PHE A 253 -11.23 4.47 3.24
CA PHE A 253 -11.61 3.46 2.25
C PHE A 253 -10.60 2.32 2.25
N PHE A 254 -10.91 1.21 2.91
CA PHE A 254 -10.09 0.00 2.87
C PHE A 254 -10.27 -0.75 1.55
N GLY A 255 -9.20 -1.40 1.09
CA GLY A 255 -9.26 -2.21 -0.12
C GLY A 255 -7.90 -2.64 -0.62
N LEU A 256 -7.86 -3.69 -1.44
CA LEU A 256 -6.63 -4.09 -2.12
C LEU A 256 -6.29 -3.14 -3.28
N SER A 257 -5.07 -3.27 -3.81
CA SER A 257 -4.68 -2.49 -4.97
C SER A 257 -5.57 -2.82 -6.18
N GLY A 258 -6.14 -1.78 -6.81
CA GLY A 258 -7.05 -1.92 -7.95
C GLY A 258 -8.54 -2.03 -7.59
N THR A 259 -8.92 -2.03 -6.31
CA THR A 259 -10.33 -2.06 -5.88
C THR A 259 -10.97 -0.67 -5.74
N GLY A 260 -10.29 0.39 -6.18
CA GLY A 260 -10.85 1.75 -6.24
C GLY A 260 -10.44 2.73 -5.14
N LYS A 261 -9.55 2.38 -4.20
CA LYS A 261 -9.10 3.28 -3.11
C LYS A 261 -8.66 4.66 -3.63
N THR A 262 -7.77 4.67 -4.62
CA THR A 262 -7.24 5.90 -5.24
C THR A 262 -8.32 6.67 -5.94
N THR A 263 -9.02 6.03 -6.87
CA THR A 263 -10.07 6.65 -7.68
C THR A 263 -11.21 7.25 -6.85
N LEU A 264 -11.55 6.64 -5.70
CA LEU A 264 -12.66 7.08 -4.83
C LEU A 264 -12.21 8.07 -3.74
N SER A 265 -10.91 8.17 -3.44
CA SER A 265 -10.40 9.17 -2.49
C SER A 265 -10.09 10.51 -3.13
N THR A 266 -9.74 10.52 -4.42
CA THR A 266 -9.59 11.73 -5.25
C THR A 266 -10.96 12.24 -5.70
N ASP A 267 -11.76 12.68 -4.73
CA ASP A 267 -13.06 13.31 -4.95
C ASP A 267 -12.86 14.83 -5.05
N PRO A 268 -13.36 15.52 -6.09
CA PRO A 268 -13.17 16.96 -6.25
C PRO A 268 -13.78 17.78 -5.10
N GLU A 269 -14.75 17.24 -4.35
CA GLU A 269 -15.40 17.93 -3.23
C GLU A 269 -14.70 17.68 -1.88
N ARG A 270 -13.66 16.84 -1.84
CA ARG A 270 -13.01 16.40 -0.59
C ARG A 270 -11.49 16.42 -0.72
N ALA A 271 -10.83 17.04 0.26
CA ALA A 271 -9.38 17.13 0.27
C ALA A 271 -8.76 15.77 0.63
N LEU A 272 -7.84 15.30 -0.20
CA LEU A 272 -7.12 14.04 0.01
C LEU A 272 -6.20 14.15 1.24
N ILE A 273 -6.30 13.19 2.16
CA ILE A 273 -5.34 13.00 3.26
C ILE A 273 -4.19 12.11 2.75
N GLY A 274 -4.52 10.99 2.10
CA GLY A 274 -3.56 10.08 1.47
C GLY A 274 -4.26 8.92 0.78
N ASP A 275 -3.50 8.13 0.04
CA ASP A 275 -4.05 7.15 -0.92
C ASP A 275 -4.03 5.68 -0.44
N ASP A 276 -3.16 5.32 0.50
CA ASP A 276 -2.89 3.87 0.70
C ASP A 276 -2.60 3.46 2.15
N GLU A 277 -1.96 4.29 2.96
CA GLU A 277 -1.45 3.90 4.28
C GLU A 277 -1.70 4.99 5.34
N HIS A 278 -2.51 4.68 6.35
CA HIS A 278 -2.89 5.64 7.40
C HIS A 278 -2.84 5.05 8.80
N GLY A 279 -2.57 5.94 9.76
CA GLY A 279 -2.75 5.71 11.17
C GLY A 279 -4.06 6.30 11.67
N TRP A 280 -4.59 5.76 12.78
CA TRP A 280 -5.67 6.39 13.53
C TRP A 280 -5.35 6.39 15.03
N ASP A 281 -4.95 7.56 15.53
CA ASP A 281 -4.60 7.78 16.94
C ASP A 281 -5.71 8.53 17.69
N ASP A 282 -5.36 9.12 18.84
CA ASP A 282 -6.27 9.89 19.69
C ASP A 282 -6.67 11.24 19.07
N ASN A 283 -5.94 11.73 18.06
CA ASN A 283 -6.17 13.01 17.40
C ASN A 283 -6.95 12.85 16.08
N GLY A 284 -6.84 11.70 15.42
CA GLY A 284 -7.57 11.41 14.18
C GLY A 284 -6.79 10.53 13.21
N VAL A 285 -7.15 10.65 11.93
CA VAL A 285 -6.52 9.87 10.85
C VAL A 285 -5.33 10.64 10.28
N PHE A 286 -4.19 9.99 10.10
CA PHE A 286 -2.98 10.62 9.55
C PHE A 286 -2.31 9.72 8.51
N ASN A 287 -1.77 10.32 7.45
CA ASN A 287 -1.06 9.61 6.39
C ASN A 287 0.32 9.17 6.87
N PHE A 288 0.79 8.01 6.41
CA PHE A 288 2.19 7.60 6.59
C PHE A 288 3.11 8.19 5.52
N GLU A 289 2.53 8.55 4.38
CA GLU A 289 3.25 8.82 3.14
C GLU A 289 3.35 10.32 2.83
N GLY A 290 4.33 10.68 1.99
CA GLY A 290 4.50 12.01 1.41
C GLY A 290 4.08 12.10 -0.07
N GLY A 291 3.50 11.04 -0.61
CA GLY A 291 3.15 10.86 -2.02
C GLY A 291 2.04 9.85 -2.27
N CYS A 292 1.77 9.59 -3.54
CA CYS A 292 0.85 8.54 -3.99
C CYS A 292 1.57 7.61 -4.97
N TYR A 293 1.16 6.35 -5.02
CA TYR A 293 1.72 5.34 -5.93
C TYR A 293 0.59 4.68 -6.74
N ALA A 294 0.01 5.48 -7.64
CA ALA A 294 -1.20 5.13 -8.37
C ALA A 294 -0.93 4.10 -9.47
N LYS A 295 -1.92 3.23 -9.74
CA LYS A 295 -1.96 2.40 -10.94
C LYS A 295 -2.28 3.27 -12.17
N THR A 296 -1.65 2.96 -13.30
CA THR A 296 -1.80 3.73 -14.54
C THR A 296 -2.42 2.94 -15.69
N ILE A 297 -2.69 1.65 -15.53
CA ILE A 297 -3.32 0.86 -16.59
C ILE A 297 -4.72 1.41 -16.91
N ASN A 298 -4.97 1.66 -18.20
CA ASN A 298 -6.19 2.30 -18.72
C ASN A 298 -6.49 3.69 -18.13
N LEU A 299 -5.48 4.38 -17.58
CA LEU A 299 -5.63 5.74 -17.08
C LEU A 299 -6.08 6.67 -18.22
N SER A 300 -7.13 7.46 -17.97
CA SER A 300 -7.56 8.50 -18.90
C SER A 300 -7.82 9.81 -18.16
N LYS A 301 -7.60 10.92 -18.86
CA LYS A 301 -7.83 12.26 -18.32
C LYS A 301 -9.31 12.49 -17.98
N GLU A 302 -10.21 11.83 -18.68
CA GLU A 302 -11.66 11.95 -18.49
C GLU A 302 -12.14 11.24 -17.21
N ASN A 303 -11.58 10.07 -16.90
CA ASN A 303 -12.03 9.24 -15.78
C ASN A 303 -11.32 9.60 -14.46
N GLU A 304 -10.01 9.89 -14.53
CA GLU A 304 -9.15 10.23 -13.40
C GLU A 304 -8.29 11.48 -13.66
N PRO A 305 -8.90 12.67 -13.83
CA PRO A 305 -8.19 13.90 -14.19
C PRO A 305 -7.06 14.27 -13.22
N ASP A 306 -7.28 14.13 -11.90
CA ASP A 306 -6.29 14.52 -10.89
C ASP A 306 -5.02 13.66 -10.97
N ILE A 307 -5.19 12.34 -11.12
CA ILE A 307 -4.07 11.41 -11.29
C ILE A 307 -3.36 11.71 -12.59
N TYR A 308 -4.08 11.89 -13.71
CA TYR A 308 -3.49 12.22 -15.01
C TYR A 308 -2.67 13.51 -14.96
N HIS A 309 -3.18 14.55 -14.29
CA HIS A 309 -2.49 15.83 -14.13
C HIS A 309 -1.33 15.80 -13.14
N ALA A 310 -1.32 14.85 -12.21
CA ALA A 310 -0.19 14.61 -11.31
C ALA A 310 1.04 14.02 -12.03
N ILE A 311 0.85 13.45 -13.23
CA ILE A 311 1.94 12.93 -14.06
C ILE A 311 2.57 14.09 -14.82
N ARG A 312 3.65 14.60 -14.26
CA ARG A 312 4.48 15.68 -14.80
C ARG A 312 5.91 15.57 -14.26
N ARG A 313 6.80 16.52 -14.55
CA ARG A 313 8.11 16.64 -13.90
C ARG A 313 8.02 16.34 -12.39
N ASP A 314 8.98 15.55 -11.88
CA ASP A 314 9.03 15.00 -10.51
C ASP A 314 8.09 13.82 -10.22
N ALA A 315 7.27 13.41 -11.19
CA ALA A 315 6.64 12.10 -11.18
C ALA A 315 7.58 11.05 -11.79
N LEU A 316 7.47 9.82 -11.28
CA LEU A 316 8.23 8.67 -11.75
C LEU A 316 7.26 7.57 -12.17
N LEU A 317 7.17 7.36 -13.48
CA LEU A 317 6.42 6.27 -14.09
C LEU A 317 7.22 4.96 -14.00
N GLU A 318 6.51 3.85 -13.83
CA GLU A 318 7.10 2.52 -13.68
C GLU A 318 6.37 1.54 -14.60
N ASN A 319 7.14 0.92 -15.50
CA ASN A 319 6.71 -0.12 -16.45
C ASN A 319 5.68 0.27 -17.52
N VAL A 320 5.31 1.55 -17.63
CA VAL A 320 4.45 2.04 -18.72
C VAL A 320 5.14 1.88 -20.09
N SER A 321 4.33 1.71 -21.13
CA SER A 321 4.81 1.69 -22.51
C SER A 321 5.04 3.11 -22.99
N VAL A 322 6.24 3.37 -23.51
CA VAL A 322 6.68 4.68 -24.00
C VAL A 322 7.33 4.47 -25.36
N ASP A 323 6.87 5.21 -26.37
CA ASP A 323 7.43 5.12 -27.73
C ASP A 323 8.68 6.00 -27.91
N GLU A 324 9.29 5.95 -29.09
CA GLU A 324 10.51 6.72 -29.42
C GLU A 324 10.33 8.24 -29.33
N THR A 325 9.09 8.73 -29.37
CA THR A 325 8.76 10.16 -29.24
C THR A 325 8.48 10.59 -27.80
N GLY A 326 8.48 9.64 -26.85
CA GLY A 326 8.14 9.87 -25.45
C GLY A 326 6.64 9.74 -25.17
N LYS A 327 5.81 9.38 -26.16
CA LYS A 327 4.36 9.25 -25.97
C LYS A 327 4.04 8.04 -25.11
N ILE A 328 3.10 8.19 -24.18
CA ILE A 328 2.73 7.14 -23.24
C ILE A 328 1.50 6.38 -23.76
N ASP A 329 1.55 5.04 -23.73
CA ASP A 329 0.36 4.20 -23.92
C ASP A 329 -0.03 3.56 -22.57
N TYR A 330 -1.06 4.12 -21.93
CA TYR A 330 -1.61 3.61 -20.68
C TYR A 330 -2.44 2.34 -20.85
N SER A 331 -2.84 1.98 -22.07
CA SER A 331 -3.62 0.76 -22.34
C SER A 331 -2.75 -0.48 -22.57
N ASP A 332 -1.45 -0.28 -22.86
CA ASP A 332 -0.51 -1.37 -23.09
C ASP A 332 -0.15 -2.11 -21.79
N ASN A 333 -0.65 -3.34 -21.69
CA ASN A 333 -0.40 -4.28 -20.59
C ASN A 333 0.64 -5.36 -20.95
N SER A 334 1.31 -5.26 -22.10
CA SER A 334 2.20 -6.32 -22.61
C SER A 334 3.34 -6.66 -21.66
N ARG A 335 3.77 -5.70 -20.84
CA ARG A 335 4.71 -5.91 -19.74
C ARG A 335 4.01 -6.34 -18.46
N THR A 336 2.99 -5.59 -18.05
CA THR A 336 2.25 -5.82 -16.80
C THR A 336 0.94 -5.03 -16.77
N GLU A 337 -0.06 -5.57 -16.09
CA GLU A 337 -1.29 -4.87 -15.66
C GLU A 337 -1.08 -3.97 -14.44
N ASN A 338 0.11 -4.01 -13.83
CA ASN A 338 0.48 -3.22 -12.66
C ASN A 338 1.45 -2.10 -13.03
N THR A 339 1.20 -1.42 -14.15
CA THR A 339 1.89 -0.16 -14.45
C THR A 339 1.54 0.89 -13.40
N ARG A 340 2.53 1.72 -13.05
CA ARG A 340 2.43 2.63 -11.91
C ARG A 340 3.01 4.00 -12.21
N VAL A 341 2.63 4.94 -11.37
CA VAL A 341 3.32 6.22 -11.20
C VAL A 341 3.45 6.55 -9.73
N SER A 342 4.63 7.01 -9.31
CA SER A 342 4.80 7.67 -8.02
C SER A 342 4.92 9.19 -8.23
N TYR A 343 4.28 9.96 -7.37
CA TYR A 343 4.41 11.42 -7.36
C TYR A 343 4.27 11.93 -5.93
N PRO A 344 4.91 13.06 -5.59
CA PRO A 344 4.73 13.66 -4.27
C PRO A 344 3.30 14.18 -4.16
N ILE A 345 2.73 14.14 -2.96
CA ILE A 345 1.28 14.33 -2.76
C ILE A 345 0.80 15.71 -3.22
N TYR A 346 1.69 16.71 -3.19
CA TYR A 346 1.42 18.07 -3.68
C TYR A 346 1.24 18.16 -5.20
N HIS A 347 1.39 17.06 -5.94
CA HIS A 347 1.00 17.01 -7.35
C HIS A 347 -0.51 17.03 -7.55
N ILE A 348 -1.27 16.60 -6.54
CA ILE A 348 -2.72 16.76 -6.44
C ILE A 348 -3.01 18.13 -5.79
N ASP A 349 -3.94 18.88 -6.36
CA ASP A 349 -4.25 20.24 -5.89
C ASP A 349 -5.10 20.22 -4.61
N ASN A 350 -6.16 19.41 -4.58
CA ASN A 350 -7.10 19.32 -3.47
C ASN A 350 -6.61 18.32 -2.40
N ILE A 351 -5.62 18.72 -1.62
CA ILE A 351 -5.06 17.91 -0.52
C ILE A 351 -5.07 18.66 0.80
N VAL A 352 -5.02 17.92 1.90
CA VAL A 352 -4.87 18.52 3.23
C VAL A 352 -3.44 19.03 3.44
N LYS A 353 -3.32 20.28 3.90
CA LYS A 353 -2.05 20.98 4.18
C LYS A 353 -2.14 21.72 5.53
N PRO A 354 -1.01 21.99 6.23
CA PRO A 354 0.37 21.67 5.85
C PRO A 354 0.79 20.21 6.13
N ALA A 355 0.01 19.46 6.91
CA ALA A 355 0.27 18.06 7.22
C ALA A 355 -0.92 17.20 6.79
N SER A 356 -0.63 16.03 6.24
CA SER A 356 -1.62 15.05 5.75
C SER A 356 -2.33 14.33 6.90
N ARG A 357 -3.22 15.04 7.60
CA ARG A 357 -4.01 14.51 8.73
C ARG A 357 -5.41 15.13 8.78
N GLY A 358 -6.38 14.35 9.20
CA GLY A 358 -7.77 14.74 9.42
C GLY A 358 -8.25 14.36 10.82
N GLY A 359 -9.49 14.71 11.16
CA GLY A 359 -10.11 14.29 12.41
C GLY A 359 -10.45 12.80 12.43
N HIS A 360 -11.25 12.39 13.42
CA HIS A 360 -11.75 11.02 13.50
C HIS A 360 -12.65 10.68 12.30
N ALA A 361 -12.48 9.48 11.74
CA ALA A 361 -13.29 9.03 10.61
C ALA A 361 -14.76 8.87 11.03
N LYS A 362 -15.69 9.48 10.29
CA LYS A 362 -17.14 9.27 10.47
C LYS A 362 -17.64 8.11 9.64
N GLN A 363 -17.06 7.91 8.47
CA GLN A 363 -17.42 6.83 7.55
C GLN A 363 -16.22 5.90 7.32
N VAL A 364 -16.45 4.60 7.49
CA VAL A 364 -15.50 3.53 7.22
C VAL A 364 -16.03 2.68 6.08
N ILE A 365 -15.35 2.69 4.94
CA ILE A 365 -15.80 2.01 3.72
C ILE A 365 -14.88 0.84 3.43
N PHE A 366 -15.44 -0.35 3.28
CA PHE A 366 -14.74 -1.56 2.84
C PHE A 366 -15.02 -1.80 1.36
N LEU A 367 -14.02 -1.61 0.51
CA LEU A 367 -14.12 -1.84 -0.93
C LEU A 367 -13.82 -3.31 -1.24
N THR A 368 -14.80 -3.99 -1.83
CA THR A 368 -14.64 -5.37 -2.29
C THR A 368 -14.86 -5.47 -3.79
N ALA A 369 -13.85 -5.91 -4.54
CA ALA A 369 -14.04 -6.36 -5.92
C ALA A 369 -14.56 -7.80 -5.95
N ASP A 370 -15.88 -8.00 -5.82
CA ASP A 370 -16.49 -9.33 -5.89
C ASP A 370 -16.58 -9.82 -7.34
N ALA A 371 -15.79 -10.84 -7.67
CA ALA A 371 -15.81 -11.47 -8.99
C ALA A 371 -16.94 -12.50 -9.18
N PHE A 372 -17.63 -12.92 -8.11
CA PHE A 372 -18.78 -13.81 -8.23
C PHE A 372 -20.06 -13.08 -8.64
N GLY A 373 -20.14 -11.77 -8.40
CA GLY A 373 -21.33 -10.98 -8.65
C GLY A 373 -22.48 -11.30 -7.69
N VAL A 374 -22.16 -11.53 -6.42
CA VAL A 374 -23.09 -11.93 -5.36
C VAL A 374 -23.38 -10.77 -4.41
N LEU A 375 -22.34 -10.00 -4.06
CA LEU A 375 -22.45 -8.91 -3.09
C LEU A 375 -23.16 -7.69 -3.71
N PRO A 376 -24.00 -6.98 -2.93
CA PRO A 376 -24.71 -5.80 -3.40
C PRO A 376 -23.73 -4.65 -3.65
N PRO A 377 -24.09 -3.65 -4.48
CA PRO A 377 -23.26 -2.46 -4.69
C PRO A 377 -22.90 -1.74 -3.37
N VAL A 378 -23.82 -1.75 -2.40
CA VAL A 378 -23.59 -1.17 -1.07
C VAL A 378 -24.39 -1.90 0.00
N SER A 379 -23.79 -2.03 1.18
CA SER A 379 -24.49 -2.44 2.40
C SER A 379 -24.03 -1.63 3.59
N LYS A 380 -24.97 -1.28 4.47
CA LYS A 380 -24.66 -0.74 5.79
C LYS A 380 -24.40 -1.91 6.74
N LEU A 381 -23.26 -1.90 7.40
CA LEU A 381 -22.86 -3.00 8.29
C LEU A 381 -23.27 -2.69 9.73
N THR A 382 -23.69 -3.74 10.44
CA THR A 382 -23.75 -3.70 11.90
C THR A 382 -22.33 -3.69 12.50
N HIS A 383 -22.25 -3.45 13.82
CA HIS A 383 -20.98 -3.48 14.54
C HIS A 383 -20.24 -4.82 14.39
N ASP A 384 -20.93 -5.95 14.62
CA ASP A 384 -20.32 -7.27 14.49
C ASP A 384 -19.99 -7.62 13.03
N GLN A 385 -20.84 -7.23 12.07
CA GLN A 385 -20.55 -7.42 10.64
C GLN A 385 -19.31 -6.62 10.21
N THR A 386 -19.10 -5.43 10.78
CA THR A 386 -17.90 -4.61 10.51
C THR A 386 -16.65 -5.42 10.84
N GLN A 387 -16.60 -6.02 12.03
CA GLN A 387 -15.47 -6.85 12.46
C GLN A 387 -15.33 -8.10 11.60
N TYR A 388 -16.43 -8.80 11.33
CA TYR A 388 -16.45 -10.01 10.52
C TYR A 388 -15.92 -9.78 9.10
N HIS A 389 -16.41 -8.74 8.42
CA HIS A 389 -15.99 -8.41 7.07
C HIS A 389 -14.58 -7.82 7.02
N PHE A 390 -14.14 -7.09 8.06
CA PHE A 390 -12.77 -6.60 8.16
C PHE A 390 -11.76 -7.75 8.33
N LEU A 391 -12.03 -8.70 9.23
CA LEU A 391 -11.18 -9.89 9.43
C LEU A 391 -11.18 -10.80 8.20
N SER A 392 -12.33 -10.97 7.56
CA SER A 392 -12.47 -11.75 6.33
C SER A 392 -11.69 -11.11 5.18
N GLY A 393 -11.86 -9.80 4.97
CA GLY A 393 -11.20 -9.04 3.90
C GLY A 393 -11.44 -9.63 2.52
N PHE A 394 -12.67 -10.09 2.25
CA PHE A 394 -13.04 -10.71 0.99
C PHE A 394 -12.98 -9.69 -0.15
N THR A 395 -12.22 -10.00 -1.19
CA THR A 395 -12.12 -9.19 -2.42
C THR A 395 -11.47 -10.02 -3.53
N ALA A 396 -10.87 -9.40 -4.55
CA ALA A 396 -10.08 -10.06 -5.58
C ALA A 396 -8.66 -9.49 -5.64
N LYS A 397 -7.68 -10.36 -5.91
CA LYS A 397 -6.36 -9.93 -6.39
C LYS A 397 -6.49 -9.59 -7.87
N LEU A 398 -6.37 -8.32 -8.23
CA LEU A 398 -6.31 -7.91 -9.63
C LEU A 398 -4.95 -8.29 -10.25
N ALA A 399 -4.95 -8.48 -11.57
CA ALA A 399 -3.78 -8.87 -12.34
C ALA A 399 -2.56 -7.94 -12.07
N GLY A 400 -1.37 -8.56 -12.07
CA GLY A 400 -0.06 -7.90 -11.90
C GLY A 400 0.28 -7.39 -10.49
N THR A 401 -0.64 -7.41 -9.53
CA THR A 401 -0.38 -6.88 -8.17
C THR A 401 0.64 -7.68 -7.36
N GLU A 402 0.78 -8.96 -7.68
CA GLU A 402 1.79 -9.90 -7.16
C GLU A 402 2.32 -10.73 -8.32
N ARG A 403 3.60 -11.11 -8.28
CA ARG A 403 4.20 -11.97 -9.33
C ARG A 403 3.39 -13.25 -9.50
N GLY A 404 2.94 -13.50 -10.73
CA GLY A 404 2.18 -14.69 -11.13
C GLY A 404 0.65 -14.57 -11.12
N VAL A 405 0.08 -13.41 -10.76
CA VAL A 405 -1.38 -13.17 -10.84
C VAL A 405 -1.74 -12.57 -12.20
N THR A 406 -2.41 -13.33 -13.06
CA THR A 406 -2.77 -12.91 -14.43
C THR A 406 -4.25 -12.57 -14.62
N GLU A 407 -5.12 -13.03 -13.72
CA GLU A 407 -6.58 -12.82 -13.79
C GLU A 407 -7.14 -12.45 -12.39
N PRO A 408 -8.27 -11.71 -12.31
CA PRO A 408 -8.94 -11.43 -11.04
C PRO A 408 -9.21 -12.71 -10.25
N THR A 409 -8.51 -12.89 -9.14
CA THR A 409 -8.61 -14.11 -8.32
C THR A 409 -9.29 -13.77 -7.00
N PRO A 410 -10.47 -14.34 -6.68
CA PRO A 410 -11.10 -14.16 -5.38
C PRO A 410 -10.15 -14.50 -4.24
N THR A 411 -10.15 -13.68 -3.19
CA THR A 411 -9.23 -13.83 -2.07
C THR A 411 -9.83 -13.32 -0.77
N PHE A 412 -9.39 -13.89 0.34
CA PHE A 412 -9.66 -13.40 1.68
C PHE A 412 -8.37 -12.82 2.25
N SER A 413 -8.22 -11.51 2.11
CA SER A 413 -7.04 -10.78 2.56
C SER A 413 -7.41 -10.01 3.82
N SER A 414 -7.19 -10.63 4.98
CA SER A 414 -7.51 -10.05 6.29
C SER A 414 -7.11 -8.59 6.42
N CYS A 415 -8.00 -7.79 7.04
CA CYS A 415 -7.87 -6.35 7.19
C CYS A 415 -7.72 -5.60 5.86
N PHE A 416 -8.13 -6.22 4.75
CA PHE A 416 -7.89 -5.78 3.38
C PHE A 416 -6.40 -5.54 3.09
N GLY A 417 -5.48 -6.26 3.75
CA GLY A 417 -4.04 -5.97 3.70
C GLY A 417 -3.13 -7.08 4.22
N ALA A 418 -3.55 -8.35 4.15
CA ALA A 418 -2.88 -9.50 4.80
C ALA A 418 -1.37 -9.60 4.54
N ALA A 419 -0.89 -9.27 3.33
CA ALA A 419 0.53 -9.32 2.97
C ALA A 419 1.43 -8.38 3.80
N PHE A 420 0.83 -7.38 4.44
CA PHE A 420 1.52 -6.32 5.20
C PHE A 420 1.31 -6.42 6.71
N LEU A 421 0.49 -7.37 7.17
CA LEU A 421 0.22 -7.55 8.60
C LEU A 421 1.41 -8.24 9.26
N SER A 422 1.89 -7.65 10.35
CA SER A 422 2.96 -8.19 11.18
C SER A 422 2.46 -8.78 12.50
N LEU A 423 1.24 -8.42 12.91
CA LEU A 423 0.55 -8.98 14.08
C LEU A 423 -0.63 -9.85 13.64
N HIS A 424 -1.27 -10.52 14.60
CA HIS A 424 -2.47 -11.30 14.31
C HIS A 424 -3.62 -10.37 13.86
N PRO A 425 -4.44 -10.74 12.84
CA PRO A 425 -5.53 -9.89 12.33
C PRO A 425 -6.51 -9.38 13.40
N SER A 426 -6.77 -10.17 14.45
CA SER A 426 -7.65 -9.77 15.56
C SER A 426 -7.15 -8.52 16.30
N ARG A 427 -5.83 -8.28 16.34
CA ARG A 427 -5.27 -7.06 16.95
C ARG A 427 -5.63 -5.81 16.16
N TYR A 428 -5.56 -5.87 14.83
CA TYR A 428 -5.94 -4.73 13.98
C TYR A 428 -7.45 -4.46 14.07
N ALA A 429 -8.26 -5.52 14.09
CA ALA A 429 -9.71 -5.39 14.24
C ALA A 429 -10.09 -4.75 15.58
N GLU A 430 -9.49 -5.21 16.69
CA GLU A 430 -9.72 -4.65 18.02
C GLU A 430 -9.43 -3.14 18.07
N VAL A 431 -8.27 -2.73 17.57
CA VAL A 431 -7.88 -1.31 17.61
C VAL A 431 -8.77 -0.47 16.69
N LEU A 432 -9.11 -0.97 15.49
CA LEU A 432 -10.03 -0.28 14.58
C LEU A 432 -11.41 -0.06 15.22
N VAL A 433 -12.00 -1.10 15.83
CA VAL A 433 -13.31 -1.02 16.48
C VAL A 433 -13.29 -0.02 17.63
N LYS A 434 -12.24 -0.04 18.47
CA LYS A 434 -12.06 0.93 19.55
C LYS A 434 -12.08 2.37 19.02
N ARG A 435 -11.45 2.63 17.88
CA ARG A 435 -11.43 3.94 17.23
C ARG A 435 -12.80 4.32 16.66
N MET A 436 -13.48 3.38 16.03
CA MET A 436 -14.82 3.58 15.47
C MET A 436 -15.87 3.86 16.55
N ASP A 437 -15.85 3.09 17.63
CA ASP A 437 -16.78 3.25 18.76
C ASP A 437 -16.61 4.62 19.44
N ALA A 438 -15.36 5.05 19.66
CA ALA A 438 -15.06 6.36 20.23
C ALA A 438 -15.51 7.52 19.33
N ALA A 439 -15.47 7.35 18.01
CA ALA A 439 -15.83 8.37 17.04
C ALA A 439 -17.32 8.37 16.64
N GLY A 440 -18.05 7.31 16.98
CA GLY A 440 -19.41 7.06 16.50
C GLY A 440 -19.45 6.84 14.99
N SER A 441 -18.50 6.08 14.45
CA SER A 441 -18.37 5.83 13.01
C SER A 441 -19.39 4.80 12.50
N SER A 442 -19.82 4.96 11.25
CA SER A 442 -20.59 3.95 10.52
C SER A 442 -19.71 3.20 9.52
N ALA A 443 -20.01 1.93 9.29
CA ALA A 443 -19.28 1.10 8.34
C ALA A 443 -20.14 0.65 7.16
N TYR A 444 -19.53 0.59 5.99
CA TYR A 444 -20.19 0.20 4.74
C TYR A 444 -19.34 -0.81 3.97
N LEU A 445 -19.98 -1.79 3.35
CA LEU A 445 -19.37 -2.69 2.37
C LEU A 445 -19.81 -2.23 0.98
N VAL A 446 -18.85 -1.90 0.10
CA VAL A 446 -19.12 -1.41 -1.25
C VAL A 446 -18.50 -2.35 -2.26
N ASN A 447 -19.35 -2.96 -3.10
CA ASN A 447 -18.89 -3.81 -4.20
C ASN A 447 -18.43 -2.94 -5.37
N THR A 448 -17.14 -2.97 -5.65
CA THR A 448 -16.49 -2.32 -6.79
C THR A 448 -16.11 -3.32 -7.87
N GLY A 449 -16.58 -4.56 -7.74
CA GLY A 449 -16.38 -5.68 -8.65
C GLY A 449 -17.53 -5.80 -9.62
N TRP A 450 -18.02 -7.02 -9.79
CA TRP A 450 -18.99 -7.41 -10.80
C TRP A 450 -20.38 -7.63 -10.21
N ASN A 451 -21.39 -7.68 -11.08
CA ASN A 451 -22.76 -8.06 -10.76
C ASN A 451 -23.21 -9.30 -11.58
N GLY A 452 -24.49 -9.64 -11.55
CA GLY A 452 -25.06 -10.80 -12.23
C GLY A 452 -24.95 -10.81 -13.75
N THR A 453 -24.71 -9.66 -14.39
CA THR A 453 -24.49 -9.60 -15.85
C THR A 453 -23.07 -9.95 -16.26
N GLY A 454 -22.16 -10.15 -15.29
CA GLY A 454 -20.73 -10.31 -15.54
C GLY A 454 -20.04 -9.00 -15.92
N GLN A 455 -20.72 -7.84 -15.78
CA GLN A 455 -20.12 -6.53 -15.96
C GLN A 455 -19.67 -5.95 -14.62
N ARG A 456 -18.61 -5.14 -14.68
CA ARG A 456 -18.14 -4.40 -13.51
C ARG A 456 -19.14 -3.29 -13.18
N ILE A 457 -19.44 -3.09 -11.90
CA ILE A 457 -20.27 -1.97 -11.45
C ILE A 457 -19.63 -0.66 -11.91
N SER A 458 -20.42 0.19 -12.57
CA SER A 458 -19.88 1.40 -13.19
C SER A 458 -19.25 2.33 -12.15
N ILE A 459 -18.18 3.03 -12.55
CA ILE A 459 -17.55 4.04 -11.69
C ILE A 459 -18.52 5.17 -11.34
N LYS A 460 -19.45 5.51 -12.25
CA LYS A 460 -20.50 6.50 -12.01
C LYS A 460 -21.42 6.06 -10.86
N ALA A 461 -21.93 4.83 -10.89
CA ALA A 461 -22.76 4.30 -9.81
C ALA A 461 -21.99 4.21 -8.49
N THR A 462 -20.73 3.77 -8.54
CA THR A 462 -19.87 3.68 -7.36
C THR A 462 -19.64 5.06 -6.73
N ARG A 463 -19.33 6.10 -7.53
CA ARG A 463 -19.18 7.48 -7.03
C ARG A 463 -20.48 8.02 -6.42
N ALA A 464 -21.64 7.74 -7.02
CA ALA A 464 -22.93 8.14 -6.47
C ALA A 464 -23.22 7.46 -5.12
N ILE A 465 -22.92 6.17 -4.99
CA ILE A 465 -22.97 5.44 -3.71
C ILE A 465 -22.06 6.06 -2.65
N ILE A 466 -20.80 6.34 -3.01
CA ILE A 466 -19.85 6.98 -2.10
C ILE A 466 -20.36 8.36 -1.68
N HIS A 467 -20.86 9.17 -2.60
CA HIS A 467 -21.45 10.46 -2.27
C HIS A 467 -22.62 10.32 -1.29
N ALA A 468 -23.52 9.35 -1.50
CA ALA A 468 -24.65 9.08 -0.60
C ALA A 468 -24.23 8.62 0.81
N ILE A 469 -23.11 7.88 0.92
CA ILE A 469 -22.50 7.52 2.20
C ILE A 469 -21.93 8.77 2.88
N LEU A 470 -21.16 9.57 2.15
CA LEU A 470 -20.42 10.70 2.69
C LEU A 470 -21.33 11.86 3.12
N ASN A 471 -22.44 12.08 2.41
CA ASN A 471 -23.42 13.11 2.76
C ASN A 471 -24.53 12.59 3.71
N GLY A 472 -24.50 11.31 4.10
CA GLY A 472 -25.44 10.68 5.03
C GLY A 472 -26.83 10.41 4.48
N THR A 473 -27.11 10.69 3.20
CA THR A 473 -28.45 10.42 2.62
C THR A 473 -28.81 8.94 2.64
N ILE A 474 -27.81 8.05 2.56
CA ILE A 474 -28.02 6.60 2.63
C ILE A 474 -28.53 6.14 4.00
N ASP A 475 -28.25 6.89 5.08
CA ASP A 475 -28.67 6.56 6.44
C ASP A 475 -30.19 6.70 6.65
N HIS A 476 -30.88 7.33 5.72
CA HIS A 476 -32.32 7.59 5.76
C HIS A 476 -33.13 6.76 4.76
N ALA A 477 -32.47 5.92 3.96
CA ALA A 477 -33.14 5.03 3.01
C ALA A 477 -33.80 3.84 3.72
N ASP A 478 -34.97 3.40 3.23
CA ASP A 478 -35.54 2.13 3.66
C ASP A 478 -34.59 0.98 3.25
N MET A 479 -34.32 0.08 4.18
CA MET A 479 -33.37 -1.02 4.01
C MET A 479 -34.07 -2.37 4.01
N HIS A 480 -33.57 -3.32 3.23
CA HIS A 480 -33.96 -4.73 3.30
C HIS A 480 -32.74 -5.63 3.43
N GLU A 481 -32.93 -6.83 3.97
CA GLU A 481 -31.84 -7.77 4.20
C GLU A 481 -31.61 -8.69 3.00
N LEU A 482 -30.35 -8.85 2.61
CA LEU A 482 -29.92 -9.85 1.64
C LEU A 482 -29.85 -11.24 2.29
N PRO A 483 -30.51 -12.27 1.72
CA PRO A 483 -30.44 -13.62 2.24
C PRO A 483 -29.00 -14.16 2.34
N TYR A 484 -28.80 -15.13 3.23
CA TYR A 484 -27.52 -15.75 3.60
C TYR A 484 -26.55 -14.82 4.32
N PHE A 485 -26.30 -13.62 3.78
CA PHE A 485 -25.31 -12.68 4.31
C PHE A 485 -25.88 -11.75 5.39
N ASN A 486 -27.20 -11.59 5.46
CA ASN A 486 -27.91 -10.68 6.38
C ASN A 486 -27.43 -9.23 6.25
N LEU A 487 -27.07 -8.81 5.03
CA LEU A 487 -26.58 -7.46 4.75
C LEU A 487 -27.75 -6.52 4.51
N ALA A 488 -27.75 -5.36 5.18
CA ALA A 488 -28.75 -4.32 4.95
C ALA A 488 -28.43 -3.53 3.67
N ILE A 489 -29.32 -3.62 2.69
CA ILE A 489 -29.23 -2.97 1.38
C ILE A 489 -30.23 -1.82 1.32
N PRO A 490 -29.84 -0.61 0.85
CA PRO A 490 -30.79 0.47 0.63
C PRO A 490 -31.70 0.15 -0.56
N SER A 491 -32.98 0.43 -0.41
CA SER A 491 -33.97 0.32 -1.50
C SER A 491 -33.73 1.32 -2.63
N LYS A 492 -33.11 2.47 -2.33
CA LYS A 492 -32.80 3.54 -3.28
C LYS A 492 -31.51 4.26 -2.90
N VAL A 493 -30.76 4.68 -3.92
CA VAL A 493 -29.61 5.58 -3.78
C VAL A 493 -29.71 6.64 -4.88
N PRO A 494 -29.62 7.95 -4.56
CA PRO A 494 -29.66 9.00 -5.57
C PRO A 494 -28.64 8.77 -6.70
N ASP A 495 -29.06 8.99 -7.95
CA ASP A 495 -28.24 8.85 -9.16
C ASP A 495 -27.71 7.43 -9.44
N VAL A 496 -28.27 6.41 -8.78
CA VAL A 496 -28.01 4.98 -9.02
C VAL A 496 -29.30 4.34 -9.55
N ASP A 497 -29.16 3.38 -10.47
CA ASP A 497 -30.29 2.56 -10.92
C ASP A 497 -30.75 1.64 -9.79
N ASP A 498 -32.01 1.77 -9.35
CA ASP A 498 -32.58 0.93 -8.29
C ASP A 498 -32.46 -0.56 -8.65
N GLY A 499 -32.50 -0.91 -9.94
CA GLY A 499 -32.39 -2.30 -10.43
C GLY A 499 -31.02 -2.96 -10.26
N ILE A 500 -30.00 -2.24 -9.77
CA ILE A 500 -28.70 -2.84 -9.43
C ILE A 500 -28.47 -2.99 -7.93
N LEU A 501 -29.27 -2.36 -7.08
CA LEU A 501 -29.04 -2.32 -5.63
C LEU A 501 -29.24 -3.69 -4.98
N ASP A 502 -30.27 -4.42 -5.40
CA ASP A 502 -30.40 -5.83 -5.09
C ASP A 502 -29.61 -6.66 -6.13
N PRO A 503 -28.56 -7.39 -5.73
CA PRO A 503 -27.72 -8.11 -6.68
C PRO A 503 -28.51 -9.19 -7.44
N ARG A 504 -29.63 -9.67 -6.89
CA ARG A 504 -30.52 -10.67 -7.53
C ARG A 504 -31.16 -10.14 -8.81
N ASP A 505 -31.44 -8.84 -8.86
CA ASP A 505 -32.15 -8.20 -9.98
C ASP A 505 -31.27 -8.05 -11.23
N THR A 506 -29.96 -8.25 -11.08
CA THR A 506 -29.00 -8.23 -12.20
C THR A 506 -28.80 -9.59 -12.87
N TYR A 507 -29.40 -10.66 -12.34
CA TYR A 507 -29.40 -11.99 -12.94
C TYR A 507 -30.62 -12.18 -13.82
N THR A 508 -30.45 -12.92 -14.93
CA THR A 508 -31.60 -13.32 -15.77
C THR A 508 -32.46 -14.37 -15.05
N ASP A 509 -31.81 -15.29 -14.31
CA ASP A 509 -32.45 -16.27 -13.44
C ASP A 509 -31.97 -16.07 -11.99
N PRO A 510 -32.85 -15.66 -11.05
CA PRO A 510 -32.50 -15.53 -9.63
C PRO A 510 -31.93 -16.81 -8.99
N ALA A 511 -32.18 -18.00 -9.55
CA ALA A 511 -31.57 -19.24 -9.07
C ALA A 511 -30.05 -19.29 -9.26
N GLU A 512 -29.51 -18.61 -10.28
CA GLU A 512 -28.06 -18.50 -10.48
C GLU A 512 -27.40 -17.67 -9.38
N TRP A 513 -28.05 -16.58 -8.95
CA TRP A 513 -27.58 -15.83 -7.79
C TRP A 513 -27.57 -16.71 -6.54
N ASP A 514 -28.64 -17.49 -6.32
CA ASP A 514 -28.82 -18.35 -5.16
C ASP A 514 -27.73 -19.44 -5.04
N GLU A 515 -27.34 -20.06 -6.16
CA GLU A 515 -26.22 -21.01 -6.22
C GLU A 515 -24.88 -20.35 -5.86
N LYS A 516 -24.56 -19.23 -6.52
CA LYS A 516 -23.31 -18.49 -6.27
C LYS A 516 -23.25 -17.90 -4.87
N ALA A 517 -24.38 -17.43 -4.33
CA ALA A 517 -24.50 -16.89 -3.00
C ALA A 517 -24.21 -17.97 -1.94
N ARG A 518 -24.76 -19.18 -2.10
CA ARG A 518 -24.46 -20.30 -1.20
C ARG A 518 -22.99 -20.72 -1.30
N HIS A 519 -22.42 -20.74 -2.51
CA HIS A 519 -21.00 -21.03 -2.69
C HIS A 519 -20.12 -20.01 -1.97
N LEU A 520 -20.36 -18.71 -2.18
CA LEU A 520 -19.59 -17.65 -1.55
C LEU A 520 -19.78 -17.65 -0.01
N ALA A 521 -21.00 -17.85 0.49
CA ALA A 521 -21.26 -17.99 1.92
C ALA A 521 -20.46 -19.15 2.55
N ALA A 522 -20.39 -20.30 1.87
CA ALA A 522 -19.56 -21.43 2.34
C ALA A 522 -18.06 -21.05 2.39
N LEU A 523 -17.56 -20.30 1.41
CA LEU A 523 -16.18 -19.81 1.41
C LEU A 523 -15.91 -18.85 2.57
N PHE A 524 -16.83 -17.93 2.86
CA PHE A 524 -16.73 -17.04 4.03
C PHE A 524 -16.68 -17.82 5.33
N ILE A 525 -17.61 -18.76 5.54
CA ILE A 525 -17.67 -19.59 6.76
C ILE A 525 -16.35 -20.35 6.94
N LYS A 526 -15.91 -21.07 5.90
CA LYS A 526 -14.65 -21.82 5.92
C LYS A 526 -13.43 -20.94 6.17
N ASN A 527 -13.37 -19.77 5.54
CA ASN A 527 -12.26 -18.84 5.76
C ASN A 527 -12.23 -18.32 7.20
N PHE A 528 -13.39 -18.10 7.82
CA PHE A 528 -13.47 -17.49 9.14
C PHE A 528 -13.10 -18.46 10.28
N GLU A 529 -13.18 -19.77 10.06
CA GLU A 529 -12.75 -20.81 11.03
C GLU A 529 -11.35 -20.55 11.58
N LYS A 530 -10.43 -20.03 10.75
CA LYS A 530 -9.04 -19.76 11.14
C LYS A 530 -8.86 -18.65 12.19
N PHE A 531 -9.91 -17.89 12.51
CA PHE A 531 -9.89 -16.87 13.57
C PHE A 531 -10.59 -17.32 14.85
N THR A 532 -11.23 -18.50 14.84
CA THR A 532 -12.07 -18.97 15.96
C THR A 532 -11.28 -19.48 17.16
N ASP A 533 -9.95 -19.46 17.08
CA ASP A 533 -9.02 -19.64 18.18
C ASP A 533 -8.98 -18.41 19.12
N ASP A 534 -9.33 -17.22 18.64
CA ASP A 534 -9.59 -16.03 19.45
C ASP A 534 -11.08 -16.00 19.87
N PRO A 535 -11.41 -16.05 21.18
CA PRO A 535 -12.81 -16.06 21.65
C PRO A 535 -13.63 -14.86 21.18
N ARG A 536 -12.99 -13.70 20.96
CA ARG A 536 -13.67 -12.49 20.46
C ARG A 536 -14.09 -12.69 19.00
N ALA A 537 -13.20 -13.25 18.19
CA ALA A 537 -13.52 -13.56 16.80
C ALA A 537 -14.49 -14.74 16.69
N ALA A 538 -14.42 -15.74 17.58
CA ALA A 538 -15.38 -16.84 17.61
C ALA A 538 -16.84 -16.35 17.79
N ALA A 539 -17.07 -15.30 18.60
CA ALA A 539 -18.40 -14.70 18.75
C ALA A 539 -18.94 -14.07 17.45
N LEU A 540 -18.06 -13.59 16.57
CA LEU A 540 -18.42 -12.95 15.31
C LEU A 540 -18.94 -13.94 14.25
N VAL A 541 -18.81 -15.25 14.45
CA VAL A 541 -19.40 -16.25 13.55
C VAL A 541 -20.91 -16.01 13.37
N ALA A 542 -21.60 -15.50 14.38
CA ALA A 542 -23.01 -15.13 14.31
C ALA A 542 -23.31 -14.02 13.27
N ALA A 543 -22.38 -13.10 13.05
CA ALA A 543 -22.50 -11.99 12.12
C ALA A 543 -22.10 -12.32 10.67
N GLY A 544 -21.49 -13.49 10.47
CA GLY A 544 -21.17 -14.01 9.14
C GLY A 544 -22.36 -14.65 8.42
N PRO A 545 -22.15 -15.12 7.18
CA PRO A 545 -23.18 -15.78 6.41
C PRO A 545 -23.75 -17.04 7.09
N LYS A 546 -25.01 -17.35 6.79
CA LYS A 546 -25.77 -18.52 7.28
C LYS A 546 -26.30 -19.31 6.09
N LEU A 547 -26.01 -20.61 6.06
CA LEU A 547 -26.47 -21.56 5.03
C LEU A 547 -27.60 -22.45 5.54
#